data_AF-A0A1Q7TBP1-F1
#
_entry.id   AF-A0A1Q7TBP1-F1
#
_cell.length_a   1.000
_cell.length_b   1.000
_cell.length_c   1.000
_cell.angle_alpha   90.00
_cell.angle_beta   90.00
_cell.angle_gamma   90.00
#
_symmetry.space_group_name_H-M   'P 1'
#
loop_
_entity.id
_entity.type
_entity.pdbx_description
1 polymer ?
#
loop_
_entity_poly.entity_id
_entity_poly.type
_entity_poly.pdbx_seq_one_letter_code
_entity_poly.pdbx_strand_id
1 'polypeptide(L)'
;MLTGFSASQQLTIFAIMCAFESAASGFADEGMWLFNAPPLKQLKEKYQFEPTQQWLEHLQKASVRFNSGGSGSFVSANGLVITNHHVGADTLQKMSDAQHNYLKDGFYARTQAEEIKSTDLELNVLMSIEDVTTRVNGAVKPGMTNDQASSARSSVIAAIEKESKDKTGLRSDVVTLYQGGAYHLYRYKRYDDVRLVFAPEQQIAFYGGDPDNFEYPRYDLDVCIFRVYESGQPAKIDNFLKWNSRGPSDGELTFVSGSPGKTDRQLTVDELADTRDRWLPYLLRLFNRREVLELAYGARSFENARKTHDDLFGDQNNRKRYDGYLAGLLDPQIWAQLQAREQKLRDAIARDPKLRSTAGAYDRIKNAQAEIAKNAPLYNYLEQERPIPVGYRGPRAFFGNLFEYARLLLRAVDERTKPNGERIPQFRDSALDSLELELFSSEPIYDDYETLRLTDSLTDFATQFGADDPLVKKVLGGKSPHDRAVELVSGTKLKDVAVRKDLYAKDAAALQAAHDPMIDVARLLDGPAREAKKIHDAQDEIKK
;
A
#
# COMPACT_ATOMS: atom_id res chain seq x y z
N MET A 1 36.35 40.49 -8.04
CA MET A 1 37.07 41.72 -7.62
C MET A 1 37.57 41.44 -6.20
N LEU A 2 38.89 41.37 -6.01
CA LEU A 2 39.54 41.01 -4.74
C LEU A 2 39.53 42.17 -3.76
N THR A 3 39.33 41.87 -2.47
CA THR A 3 40.06 42.51 -1.37
C THR A 3 40.24 41.51 -0.23
N GLY A 4 41.46 41.41 0.27
CA GLY A 4 41.82 40.71 1.50
C GLY A 4 42.72 41.61 2.33
N PHE A 5 42.76 41.40 3.64
CA PHE A 5 43.84 41.88 4.49
C PHE A 5 44.31 40.79 5.44
N SER A 6 45.63 40.71 5.52
CA SER A 6 46.46 39.87 6.38
C SER A 6 46.76 40.60 7.67
N ALA A 7 46.84 39.86 8.78
CA ALA A 7 47.76 40.16 9.87
C ALA A 7 48.19 38.86 10.55
N SER A 8 49.49 38.65 10.58
CA SER A 8 50.20 37.51 11.13
C SER A 8 50.58 37.70 12.59
N GLN A 9 50.65 36.56 13.29
CA GLN A 9 51.60 36.17 14.34
C GLN A 9 51.08 35.90 15.76
N GLN A 10 51.28 34.62 16.10
CA GLN A 10 51.76 34.06 17.36
C GLN A 10 50.74 33.65 18.45
N LEU A 11 50.55 32.33 18.45
CA LEU A 11 50.20 31.43 19.55
C LEU A 11 50.48 31.98 20.95
N THR A 12 49.47 31.88 21.83
CA THR A 12 49.67 31.19 23.11
C THR A 12 48.41 30.41 23.46
N ILE A 13 48.67 29.15 23.78
CA ILE A 13 47.78 28.03 24.09
C ILE A 13 46.79 28.38 25.21
N PHE A 14 45.50 28.24 24.94
CA PHE A 14 44.52 27.90 25.98
C PHE A 14 43.70 26.71 25.50
N ALA A 15 43.78 25.64 26.28
CA ALA A 15 43.21 24.34 26.01
C ALA A 15 41.71 24.44 25.74
N ILE A 16 41.31 24.18 24.49
CA ILE A 16 39.95 23.76 24.18
C ILE A 16 39.86 22.32 24.69
N MET A 17 39.32 22.16 25.90
CA MET A 17 38.67 20.91 26.29
C MET A 17 37.58 20.66 25.25
N CYS A 18 37.91 19.89 24.22
CA CYS A 18 36.91 19.23 23.40
C CYS A 18 36.11 18.34 24.35
N ALA A 19 34.98 18.84 24.82
CA ALA A 19 33.90 18.00 25.27
C ALA A 19 33.53 17.13 24.07
N PHE A 20 34.09 15.93 24.03
CA PHE A 20 33.46 14.79 23.39
C PHE A 20 32.17 14.54 24.18
N GLU A 21 31.17 15.39 23.96
CA GLU A 21 29.79 14.99 24.17
C GLU A 21 29.62 13.78 23.27
N SER A 22 29.60 12.63 23.94
CA SER A 22 29.27 11.36 23.34
C SER A 22 27.88 11.56 22.80
N ALA A 23 27.76 11.86 21.50
CA ALA A 23 26.49 11.77 20.80
C ALA A 23 26.03 10.34 21.04
N ALA A 24 25.12 10.17 22.01
CA ALA A 24 24.49 8.90 22.27
C ALA A 24 23.87 8.54 20.93
N SER A 25 24.44 7.54 20.25
CA SER A 25 23.90 7.04 19.01
C SER A 25 22.49 6.59 19.33
N GLY A 26 21.51 7.41 18.96
CA GLY A 26 20.10 7.12 19.11
C GLY A 26 19.74 6.00 18.16
N PHE A 27 20.08 4.76 18.50
CA PHE A 27 19.54 3.60 17.84
C PHE A 27 18.08 3.50 18.29
N ALA A 28 17.16 3.80 17.38
CA ALA A 28 15.78 3.37 17.53
C ALA A 28 15.77 1.84 17.72
N ASP A 29 14.99 1.34 18.67
CA ASP A 29 14.85 -0.10 18.82
C ASP A 29 14.18 -0.72 17.59
N GLU A 30 14.74 -1.83 17.11
CA GLU A 30 14.12 -2.59 16.03
C GLU A 30 12.84 -3.27 16.54
N GLY A 31 11.70 -2.96 15.93
CA GLY A 31 10.48 -3.74 16.11
C GLY A 31 9.20 -3.01 15.73
N MET A 32 8.24 -3.74 15.16
CA MET A 32 6.87 -3.30 14.97
C MET A 32 5.98 -4.25 15.76
N TRP A 33 5.44 -3.77 16.88
CA TRP A 33 4.79 -4.59 17.88
C TRP A 33 3.27 -4.45 17.81
N LEU A 34 2.56 -5.55 18.09
CA LEU A 34 1.10 -5.55 18.12
C LEU A 34 0.60 -4.92 19.41
N PHE A 35 -0.54 -4.23 19.37
CA PHE A 35 -1.18 -3.69 20.57
C PHE A 35 -1.56 -4.76 21.60
N ASN A 36 -1.86 -5.98 21.15
CA ASN A 36 -2.17 -7.13 22.02
C ASN A 36 -0.94 -7.96 22.42
N ALA A 37 0.26 -7.61 21.92
CA ALA A 37 1.52 -8.27 22.27
C ALA A 37 2.70 -7.27 22.29
N PRO A 38 2.63 -6.21 23.13
CA PRO A 38 3.71 -5.24 23.24
C PRO A 38 4.94 -5.87 23.95
N PRO A 39 6.15 -5.34 23.72
CA PRO A 39 7.39 -5.86 24.29
C PRO A 39 7.58 -5.36 25.73
N LEU A 40 6.65 -5.71 26.63
CA LEU A 40 6.57 -5.15 28.00
C LEU A 40 7.88 -5.30 28.78
N LYS A 41 8.54 -6.45 28.66
CA LYS A 41 9.81 -6.70 29.34
C LYS A 41 10.89 -5.72 28.89
N GLN A 42 11.03 -5.55 27.57
CA GLN A 42 12.02 -4.64 26.98
C GLN A 42 11.72 -3.19 27.35
N LEU A 43 10.45 -2.77 27.30
CA LEU A 43 10.04 -1.42 27.68
C LEU A 43 10.36 -1.12 29.15
N LYS A 44 10.08 -2.08 30.04
CA LYS A 44 10.39 -1.95 31.47
C LYS A 44 11.89 -1.90 31.73
N GLU A 45 12.65 -2.86 31.21
CA GLU A 45 14.07 -2.99 31.51
C GLU A 45 14.91 -1.85 30.93
N LYS A 46 14.59 -1.42 29.70
CA LYS A 46 15.38 -0.41 28.98
C LYS A 46 14.90 1.02 29.24
N TYR A 47 13.59 1.22 29.30
CA TYR A 47 12.99 2.56 29.35
C TYR A 47 12.24 2.86 30.64
N GLN A 48 12.19 1.91 31.58
CA GLN A 48 11.43 2.05 32.84
C GLN A 48 9.96 2.42 32.60
N PHE A 49 9.42 1.98 31.45
CA PHE A 49 8.07 2.28 31.03
C PHE A 49 7.27 0.98 30.90
N GLU A 50 6.11 0.95 31.56
CA GLU A 50 5.16 -0.16 31.50
C GLU A 50 3.80 0.38 31.04
N PRO A 51 3.44 0.24 29.75
CA PRO A 51 2.17 0.74 29.27
C PRO A 51 1.04 -0.04 29.94
N THR A 52 0.05 0.67 30.48
CA THR A 52 -1.17 0.04 30.99
C THR A 52 -2.05 -0.41 29.83
N GLN A 53 -2.98 -1.34 30.10
CA GLN A 53 -3.96 -1.75 29.09
C GLN A 53 -4.79 -0.58 28.57
N GLN A 54 -5.16 0.35 29.45
CA GLN A 54 -5.91 1.56 29.10
C GLN A 54 -5.10 2.50 28.21
N TRP A 55 -3.79 2.60 28.44
CA TRP A 55 -2.89 3.39 27.60
C TRP A 55 -2.77 2.80 26.20
N LEU A 56 -2.62 1.47 26.08
CA LEU A 56 -2.57 0.78 24.80
C LEU A 56 -3.90 0.90 24.04
N GLU A 57 -5.02 0.73 24.74
CA GLU A 57 -6.36 0.88 24.16
C GLU A 57 -6.60 2.30 23.66
N HIS A 58 -6.20 3.30 24.45
CA HIS A 58 -6.29 4.70 24.05
C HIS A 58 -5.51 4.98 22.77
N LEU A 59 -4.24 4.55 22.72
CA LEU A 59 -3.39 4.74 21.54
C LEU A 59 -3.92 3.98 20.32
N GLN A 60 -4.37 2.74 20.51
CA GLN A 60 -4.96 1.92 19.45
C GLN A 60 -6.19 2.59 18.84
N LYS A 61 -7.12 3.06 19.67
CA LYS A 61 -8.40 3.66 19.23
C LYS A 61 -8.27 5.11 18.79
N ALA A 62 -7.17 5.79 19.13
CA ALA A 62 -6.82 7.09 18.58
C ALA A 62 -6.10 6.98 17.22
N SER A 63 -5.51 5.82 16.89
CA SER A 63 -4.81 5.58 15.63
C SER A 63 -5.78 5.28 14.48
N VAL A 64 -5.52 5.86 13.31
CA VAL A 64 -6.41 5.79 12.14
C VAL A 64 -5.66 5.30 10.91
N ARG A 65 -6.23 4.36 10.16
CA ARG A 65 -5.73 3.88 8.86
C ARG A 65 -6.52 4.53 7.72
N PHE A 66 -5.81 5.11 6.76
CA PHE A 66 -6.38 5.63 5.51
C PHE A 66 -6.37 4.53 4.45
N ASN A 67 -7.47 4.31 3.72
CA ASN A 67 -7.48 3.34 2.60
C ASN A 67 -6.62 3.78 1.41
N SER A 68 -6.44 5.09 1.22
CA SER A 68 -5.48 5.67 0.27
C SER A 68 -4.02 5.32 0.59
N GLY A 69 -3.76 4.77 1.79
CA GLY A 69 -2.44 4.41 2.28
C GLY A 69 -1.87 5.48 3.20
N GLY A 70 -1.44 5.06 4.38
CA GLY A 70 -0.93 5.98 5.40
C GLY A 70 -1.59 5.75 6.76
N SER A 71 -1.13 6.51 7.74
CA SER A 71 -1.68 6.52 9.09
C SER A 71 -1.99 7.95 9.51
N GLY A 72 -2.94 8.09 10.41
CA GLY A 72 -3.24 9.34 11.08
C GLY A 72 -3.69 9.09 12.52
N SER A 73 -4.14 10.14 13.20
CA SER A 73 -4.69 10.01 14.54
C SER A 73 -5.83 10.99 14.78
N PHE A 74 -6.79 10.60 15.61
CA PHE A 74 -7.76 11.55 16.14
C PHE A 74 -7.06 12.52 17.08
N VAL A 75 -7.34 13.82 16.91
CA VAL A 75 -6.78 14.91 17.72
C VAL A 75 -7.86 15.75 18.39
N SER A 76 -9.12 15.30 18.35
CA SER A 76 -10.23 15.97 19.01
C SER A 76 -11.40 15.02 19.29
N ALA A 77 -12.26 15.42 20.23
CA ALA A 77 -13.51 14.70 20.54
C ALA A 77 -14.61 14.86 19.47
N ASN A 78 -14.42 15.75 18.48
CA ASN A 78 -15.38 16.01 17.40
C ASN A 78 -14.85 15.56 16.03
N GLY A 79 -14.02 14.52 16.02
CA GLY A 79 -13.69 13.78 14.80
C GLY A 79 -12.55 14.34 13.96
N LEU A 80 -11.81 15.38 14.40
CA LEU A 80 -10.59 15.80 13.69
C LEU A 80 -9.57 14.68 13.67
N VAL A 81 -9.03 14.42 12.48
CA VAL A 81 -7.95 13.47 12.20
C VAL A 81 -6.79 14.23 11.58
N ILE A 82 -5.60 14.08 12.15
CA ILE A 82 -4.35 14.58 11.57
C ILE A 82 -3.63 13.45 10.83
N THR A 83 -3.05 13.75 9.68
CA THR A 83 -2.18 12.86 8.90
C THR A 83 -1.14 13.70 8.14
N ASN A 84 -0.36 13.07 7.27
CA ASN A 84 0.57 13.77 6.39
C ASN A 84 -0.16 14.37 5.17
N HIS A 85 0.39 15.45 4.60
CA HIS A 85 -0.10 16.03 3.36
C HIS A 85 -0.02 15.03 2.21
N HIS A 86 1.09 14.28 2.09
CA HIS A 86 1.21 13.28 1.03
C HIS A 86 0.20 12.11 1.16
N VAL A 87 -0.32 11.84 2.36
CA VAL A 87 -1.41 10.86 2.58
C VAL A 87 -2.75 11.42 2.10
N GLY A 88 -2.95 12.74 2.25
CA GLY A 88 -4.13 13.46 1.77
C GLY A 88 -4.04 13.91 0.30
N ALA A 89 -2.88 13.76 -0.36
CA ALA A 89 -2.62 14.31 -1.69
C ALA A 89 -3.60 13.80 -2.76
N ASP A 90 -3.85 12.48 -2.78
CA ASP A 90 -4.85 11.85 -3.66
C ASP A 90 -6.23 12.50 -3.51
N THR A 91 -6.66 12.72 -2.26
CA THR A 91 -7.93 13.37 -1.96
C THR A 91 -7.93 14.84 -2.41
N LEU A 92 -6.84 15.58 -2.18
CA LEU A 92 -6.70 16.97 -2.63
C LEU A 92 -6.75 17.07 -4.16
N GLN A 93 -6.10 16.15 -4.88
CA GLN A 93 -6.13 16.09 -6.34
C GLN A 93 -7.54 15.79 -6.85
N LYS A 94 -8.23 14.78 -6.29
CA LYS A 94 -9.60 14.40 -6.65
C LYS A 94 -10.63 15.50 -6.39
N MET A 95 -10.43 16.31 -5.35
CA MET A 95 -11.28 17.47 -5.05
C MET A 95 -10.97 18.69 -5.92
N SER A 96 -9.79 18.74 -6.53
CA SER A 96 -9.36 19.88 -7.36
C SER A 96 -10.04 19.88 -8.72
N ASP A 97 -10.25 21.07 -9.27
CA ASP A 97 -10.83 21.29 -10.60
C ASP A 97 -9.97 22.28 -11.40
N ALA A 98 -10.50 22.71 -12.55
CA ALA A 98 -9.80 23.65 -13.42
C ALA A 98 -9.66 25.07 -12.82
N GLN A 99 -10.46 25.40 -11.79
CA GLN A 99 -10.47 26.69 -11.11
C GLN A 99 -9.73 26.66 -9.76
N HIS A 100 -9.71 25.52 -9.06
CA HIS A 100 -9.16 25.35 -7.73
C HIS A 100 -8.24 24.13 -7.68
N ASN A 101 -6.95 24.35 -7.46
CA ASN A 101 -5.97 23.29 -7.25
C ASN A 101 -5.62 23.21 -5.77
N TYR A 102 -6.44 22.51 -4.98
CA TYR A 102 -6.25 22.39 -3.53
C TYR A 102 -4.95 21.69 -3.13
N LEU A 103 -4.42 20.84 -4.01
CA LEU A 103 -3.11 20.23 -3.79
C LEU A 103 -2.01 21.28 -3.81
N LYS A 104 -2.01 22.15 -4.82
CA LYS A 104 -1.02 23.22 -4.99
C LYS A 104 -1.23 24.37 -4.01
N ASP A 105 -2.45 24.89 -3.96
CA ASP A 105 -2.80 26.16 -3.33
C ASP A 105 -3.28 25.99 -1.87
N GLY A 106 -3.36 24.74 -1.38
CA GLY A 106 -3.83 24.42 -0.03
C GLY A 106 -5.34 24.59 0.15
N PHE A 107 -5.80 24.36 1.36
CA PHE A 107 -7.20 24.48 1.74
C PHE A 107 -7.36 24.76 3.24
N TYR A 108 -8.34 25.58 3.61
CA TYR A 108 -8.72 25.80 5.00
C TYR A 108 -10.22 26.09 5.14
N ALA A 109 -10.95 25.18 5.80
CA ALA A 109 -12.34 25.39 6.18
C ALA A 109 -12.42 26.17 7.50
N ARG A 110 -13.00 27.38 7.46
CA ARG A 110 -13.21 28.22 8.66
C ARG A 110 -14.34 27.68 9.53
N THR A 111 -15.29 26.99 8.93
CA THR A 111 -16.46 26.42 9.57
C THR A 111 -16.71 24.99 9.10
N GLN A 112 -17.44 24.19 9.87
CA GLN A 112 -17.80 22.81 9.51
C GLN A 112 -18.60 22.73 8.20
N ALA A 113 -19.33 23.79 7.84
CA ALA A 113 -20.10 23.86 6.61
C ALA A 113 -19.23 24.05 5.36
N GLU A 114 -17.98 24.52 5.53
CA GLU A 114 -17.01 24.69 4.44
C GLU A 114 -16.19 23.42 4.19
N GLU A 115 -16.24 22.42 5.09
CA GLU A 115 -15.48 21.17 4.95
C GLU A 115 -15.95 20.38 3.72
N ILE A 116 -15.01 20.03 2.82
CA ILE A 116 -15.31 19.36 1.55
C ILE A 116 -15.32 17.84 1.76
N LYS A 117 -16.42 17.17 1.41
CA LYS A 117 -16.52 15.71 1.49
C LYS A 117 -15.65 15.02 0.45
N SER A 118 -14.86 14.05 0.90
CA SER A 118 -14.03 13.20 0.04
C SER A 118 -14.85 12.25 -0.82
N THR A 119 -14.34 11.98 -2.02
CA THR A 119 -15.01 11.15 -3.03
C THR A 119 -15.05 9.67 -2.65
N ASP A 120 -13.90 9.10 -2.30
CA ASP A 120 -13.69 7.66 -2.10
C ASP A 120 -12.71 7.32 -0.95
N LEU A 121 -12.58 8.26 0.00
CA LEU A 121 -11.74 8.08 1.19
C LEU A 121 -12.54 7.41 2.32
N GLU A 122 -12.00 6.34 2.88
CA GLU A 122 -12.46 5.75 4.13
C GLU A 122 -11.34 5.71 5.19
N LEU A 123 -11.72 5.98 6.43
CA LEU A 123 -10.85 5.88 7.60
C LEU A 123 -11.26 4.69 8.45
N ASN A 124 -10.27 3.86 8.83
CA ASN A 124 -10.47 2.64 9.59
C ASN A 124 -9.77 2.72 10.96
N VAL A 125 -10.51 2.48 12.04
CA VAL A 125 -10.01 2.54 13.43
C VAL A 125 -10.02 1.14 14.03
N LEU A 126 -8.86 0.65 14.48
CA LEU A 126 -8.75 -0.69 15.06
C LEU A 126 -9.42 -0.75 16.43
N MET A 127 -10.55 -1.46 16.52
CA MET A 127 -11.35 -1.56 17.74
C MET A 127 -10.91 -2.73 18.64
N SER A 128 -10.55 -3.87 18.03
CA SER A 128 -10.11 -5.07 18.76
C SER A 128 -9.28 -5.99 17.88
N ILE A 129 -8.42 -6.78 18.52
CA ILE A 129 -7.67 -7.88 17.93
C ILE A 129 -8.04 -9.17 18.67
N GLU A 130 -8.31 -10.24 17.94
CA GLU A 130 -8.59 -11.57 18.48
C GLU A 130 -7.69 -12.61 17.80
N ASP A 131 -7.01 -13.45 18.57
CA ASP A 131 -6.23 -14.56 18.03
C ASP A 131 -7.16 -15.69 17.59
N VAL A 132 -7.18 -15.98 16.29
CA VAL A 132 -7.99 -17.03 15.67
C VAL A 132 -7.12 -18.14 15.07
N THR A 133 -5.83 -18.19 15.43
CA THR A 133 -4.82 -19.10 14.89
C THR A 133 -5.26 -20.56 15.00
N THR A 134 -5.77 -20.97 16.17
CA THR A 134 -6.23 -22.35 16.39
C THR A 134 -7.38 -22.72 15.45
N ARG A 135 -8.33 -21.81 15.21
CA ARG A 135 -9.47 -22.06 14.33
C ARG A 135 -9.04 -22.15 12.87
N VAL A 136 -8.13 -21.28 12.43
CA VAL A 136 -7.61 -21.30 11.05
C VAL A 136 -6.78 -22.56 10.80
N ASN A 137 -5.83 -22.88 11.70
CA ASN A 137 -4.97 -24.05 11.55
C ASN A 137 -5.76 -25.36 11.67
N GLY A 138 -6.83 -25.40 12.48
CA GLY A 138 -7.71 -26.57 12.60
C GLY A 138 -8.48 -26.93 11.32
N ALA A 139 -8.60 -26.01 10.35
CA ALA A 139 -9.23 -26.30 9.06
C ALA A 139 -8.33 -27.13 8.13
N VAL A 140 -7.00 -27.08 8.32
CA VAL A 140 -6.03 -27.79 7.50
C VAL A 140 -5.78 -29.17 8.10
N LYS A 141 -6.16 -30.22 7.37
CA LYS A 141 -6.04 -31.61 7.82
C LYS A 141 -4.81 -32.28 7.23
N PRO A 142 -4.20 -33.25 7.94
CA PRO A 142 -3.11 -34.06 7.38
C PRO A 142 -3.51 -34.70 6.05
N GLY A 143 -2.62 -34.69 5.07
CA GLY A 143 -2.83 -35.29 3.75
C GLY A 143 -3.53 -34.39 2.71
N MET A 144 -3.94 -33.17 3.07
CA MET A 144 -4.38 -32.18 2.10
C MET A 144 -3.23 -31.77 1.16
N THR A 145 -3.54 -31.58 -0.12
CA THR A 145 -2.64 -30.89 -1.05
C THR A 145 -2.53 -29.40 -0.68
N ASN A 146 -1.54 -28.69 -1.22
CA ASN A 146 -1.37 -27.25 -0.98
C ASN A 146 -2.61 -26.46 -1.41
N ASP A 147 -3.21 -26.80 -2.56
CA ASP A 147 -4.44 -26.18 -3.07
C ASP A 147 -5.63 -26.42 -2.12
N GLN A 148 -5.77 -27.64 -1.60
CA GLN A 148 -6.82 -27.99 -0.64
C GLN A 148 -6.62 -27.25 0.68
N ALA A 149 -5.39 -27.17 1.18
CA ALA A 149 -5.07 -26.47 2.41
C ALA A 149 -5.29 -24.95 2.27
N SER A 150 -4.89 -24.36 1.14
CA SER A 150 -5.16 -22.96 0.79
C SER A 150 -6.67 -22.67 0.77
N SER A 151 -7.44 -23.51 0.07
CA SER A 151 -8.90 -23.38 -0.02
C SER A 151 -9.59 -23.53 1.35
N ALA A 152 -9.13 -24.48 2.18
CA ALA A 152 -9.64 -24.68 3.54
C ALA A 152 -9.40 -23.46 4.44
N ARG A 153 -8.18 -22.88 4.38
CA ARG A 153 -7.86 -21.63 5.10
C ARG A 153 -8.68 -20.45 4.59
N SER A 154 -8.79 -20.26 3.27
CA SER A 154 -9.63 -19.22 2.68
C SER A 154 -11.07 -19.30 3.18
N SER A 155 -11.62 -20.51 3.20
CA SER A 155 -13.00 -20.76 3.61
C SER A 155 -13.24 -20.47 5.09
N VAL A 156 -12.36 -20.95 5.98
CA VAL A 156 -12.52 -20.69 7.42
C VAL A 156 -12.28 -19.22 7.77
N ILE A 157 -11.35 -18.55 7.07
CA ILE A 157 -11.13 -17.11 7.22
C ILE A 157 -12.39 -16.34 6.83
N ALA A 158 -12.95 -16.61 5.65
CA ALA A 158 -14.17 -15.93 5.21
C ALA A 158 -15.35 -16.16 6.16
N ALA A 159 -15.46 -17.36 6.76
CA ALA A 159 -16.45 -17.65 7.78
C ALA A 159 -16.24 -16.81 9.06
N ILE A 160 -15.01 -16.74 9.57
CA ILE A 160 -14.65 -15.91 10.74
C ILE A 160 -14.98 -14.43 10.48
N GLU A 161 -14.58 -13.90 9.33
CA GLU A 161 -14.81 -12.51 8.93
C GLU A 161 -16.31 -12.21 8.85
N LYS A 162 -17.08 -13.09 8.20
CA LYS A 162 -18.52 -12.94 8.06
C LYS A 162 -19.24 -13.01 9.42
N GLU A 163 -18.97 -14.04 10.22
CA GLU A 163 -19.56 -14.19 11.56
C GLU A 163 -19.30 -12.95 12.44
N SER A 164 -18.09 -12.41 12.36
CA SER A 164 -17.71 -11.19 13.08
C SER A 164 -18.44 -9.95 12.55
N LYS A 165 -18.51 -9.76 11.22
CA LYS A 165 -19.27 -8.65 10.60
C LYS A 165 -20.74 -8.73 10.97
N ASP A 166 -21.38 -9.88 10.84
CA ASP A 166 -22.80 -10.09 11.18
C ASP A 166 -23.08 -9.78 12.67
N LYS A 167 -22.16 -10.19 13.57
CA LYS A 167 -22.32 -10.00 15.02
C LYS A 167 -22.08 -8.57 15.49
N THR A 168 -21.13 -7.86 14.87
CA THR A 168 -20.61 -6.59 15.40
C THR A 168 -20.91 -5.38 14.54
N GLY A 169 -21.25 -5.58 13.26
CA GLY A 169 -21.32 -4.52 12.25
C GLY A 169 -19.96 -3.92 11.87
N LEU A 170 -18.85 -4.38 12.47
CA LEU A 170 -17.51 -3.87 12.19
C LEU A 170 -16.90 -4.57 10.98
N ARG A 171 -16.13 -3.82 10.19
CA ARG A 171 -15.26 -4.41 9.16
C ARG A 171 -14.31 -5.40 9.85
N SER A 172 -14.28 -6.61 9.36
CA SER A 172 -13.64 -7.74 10.03
C SER A 172 -12.67 -8.40 9.05
N ASP A 173 -11.37 -8.26 9.33
CA ASP A 173 -10.29 -8.74 8.47
C ASP A 173 -9.43 -9.74 9.26
N VAL A 174 -9.25 -10.97 8.78
CA VAL A 174 -8.24 -11.87 9.37
C VAL A 174 -6.88 -11.55 8.76
N VAL A 175 -5.98 -11.07 9.61
CA VAL A 175 -4.60 -10.73 9.26
C VAL A 175 -3.72 -11.95 9.48
N THR A 176 -3.00 -12.35 8.42
CA THR A 176 -1.96 -13.38 8.51
C THR A 176 -0.66 -12.74 8.99
N LEU A 177 -0.09 -13.25 10.07
CA LEU A 177 1.12 -12.77 10.72
C LEU A 177 2.22 -13.82 10.64
N TYR A 178 3.48 -13.38 10.64
CA TYR A 178 4.67 -14.25 10.67
C TYR A 178 4.65 -15.34 9.58
N GLN A 179 4.31 -14.95 8.34
CA GLN A 179 4.20 -15.87 7.19
C GLN A 179 3.29 -17.08 7.45
N GLY A 180 2.18 -16.90 8.18
CA GLY A 180 1.26 -17.99 8.52
C GLY A 180 1.49 -18.61 9.90
N GLY A 181 2.48 -18.11 10.65
CA GLY A 181 2.70 -18.51 12.04
C GLY A 181 1.59 -18.09 13.01
N ALA A 182 0.82 -17.04 12.69
CA ALA A 182 -0.37 -16.65 13.44
C ALA A 182 -1.45 -16.02 12.54
N TYR A 183 -2.70 -16.09 12.98
CA TYR A 183 -3.85 -15.48 12.32
C TYR A 183 -4.67 -14.71 13.36
N HIS A 184 -4.79 -13.41 13.18
CA HIS A 184 -5.53 -12.55 14.10
C HIS A 184 -6.71 -11.88 13.37
N LEU A 185 -7.90 -11.93 13.94
CA LEU A 185 -9.06 -11.18 13.48
C LEU A 185 -8.99 -9.74 14.00
N TYR A 186 -8.93 -8.79 13.07
CA TYR A 186 -8.95 -7.37 13.33
C TYR A 186 -10.34 -6.82 13.04
N ARG A 187 -10.90 -6.08 14.00
CA ARG A 187 -12.21 -5.43 13.83
C ARG A 187 -12.01 -3.93 13.74
N TYR A 188 -12.49 -3.32 12.66
CA TYR A 188 -12.35 -1.90 12.40
C TYR A 188 -13.70 -1.18 12.42
N LYS A 189 -13.74 -0.02 13.08
CA LYS A 189 -14.80 0.97 12.84
C LYS A 189 -14.42 1.76 11.59
N ARG A 190 -15.28 1.71 10.58
CA ARG A 190 -15.11 2.38 9.28
C ARG A 190 -15.88 3.70 9.28
N TYR A 191 -15.27 4.75 8.75
CA TYR A 191 -15.89 6.04 8.44
C TYR A 191 -15.70 6.34 6.95
N ASP A 192 -16.77 6.67 6.24
CA ASP A 192 -16.78 6.98 4.80
C ASP A 192 -17.41 8.36 4.48
N ASP A 193 -17.90 9.09 5.49
CA ASP A 193 -18.08 10.54 5.41
C ASP A 193 -16.87 11.22 6.06
N VAL A 194 -15.82 11.38 5.24
CA VAL A 194 -14.57 12.03 5.62
C VAL A 194 -14.49 13.34 4.87
N ARG A 195 -14.16 14.44 5.56
CA ARG A 195 -14.13 15.78 4.96
C ARG A 195 -12.81 16.47 5.20
N LEU A 196 -12.30 17.15 4.19
CA LEU A 196 -11.08 17.95 4.27
C LEU A 196 -11.34 19.19 5.13
N VAL A 197 -10.42 19.45 6.06
CA VAL A 197 -10.47 20.61 6.97
C VAL A 197 -9.33 21.56 6.69
N PHE A 198 -8.11 21.03 6.56
CA PHE A 198 -6.92 21.85 6.35
C PHE A 198 -5.83 21.08 5.58
N ALA A 199 -5.22 21.74 4.61
CA ALA A 199 -3.98 21.34 3.97
C ALA A 199 -3.18 22.62 3.68
N PRO A 200 -1.90 22.72 4.04
CA PRO A 200 -1.06 23.83 3.60
C PRO A 200 -0.80 23.74 2.09
N GLU A 201 -0.29 24.81 1.50
CA GLU A 201 0.20 24.80 0.12
C GLU A 201 1.27 23.73 -0.07
N GLN A 202 1.30 23.09 -1.25
CA GLN A 202 2.26 22.02 -1.54
C GLN A 202 3.71 22.44 -1.29
N GLN A 203 4.04 23.71 -1.59
CA GLN A 203 5.41 24.21 -1.41
C GLN A 203 5.85 24.21 0.06
N ILE A 204 4.91 24.30 1.00
CA ILE A 204 5.14 24.19 2.43
C ILE A 204 5.17 22.71 2.85
N ALA A 205 4.19 21.93 2.38
CA ALA A 205 4.05 20.51 2.74
C ALA A 205 5.14 19.59 2.18
N PHE A 206 5.70 19.93 1.03
CA PHE A 206 6.74 19.17 0.34
C PHE A 206 7.93 20.07 0.00
N TYR A 207 8.28 20.95 0.95
CA TYR A 207 9.44 21.83 0.82
C TYR A 207 10.71 21.01 0.54
N GLY A 208 11.52 21.48 -0.41
CA GLY A 208 12.70 20.76 -0.91
C GLY A 208 12.40 19.69 -1.97
N GLY A 209 11.14 19.30 -2.15
CA GLY A 209 10.72 18.37 -3.20
C GLY A 209 11.30 16.96 -3.06
N ASP A 210 11.37 16.25 -4.19
CA ASP A 210 12.03 14.94 -4.30
C ASP A 210 13.51 14.94 -3.87
N PRO A 211 14.32 15.99 -4.16
CA PRO A 211 15.70 16.06 -3.68
C PRO A 211 15.84 15.83 -2.18
N ASP A 212 14.98 16.45 -1.37
CA ASP A 212 15.03 16.32 0.08
C ASP A 212 14.28 15.04 0.58
N ASN A 213 13.57 14.30 -0.28
CA ASN A 213 12.74 13.17 0.13
C ASN A 213 13.62 12.04 0.66
N PHE A 214 13.30 11.38 1.77
CA PHE A 214 14.19 10.42 2.44
C PHE A 214 15.55 10.98 2.92
N GLU A 215 15.72 12.31 3.00
CA GLU A 215 16.95 12.94 3.50
C GLU A 215 16.78 13.56 4.90
N TYR A 216 17.91 13.85 5.56
CA TYR A 216 17.98 14.67 6.76
C TYR A 216 19.18 15.63 6.66
N PRO A 217 19.07 16.92 7.03
CA PRO A 217 17.92 17.60 7.64
C PRO A 217 16.75 17.81 6.66
N ARG A 218 15.54 17.96 7.22
CA ARG A 218 14.26 18.13 6.49
C ARG A 218 13.45 19.25 7.14
N TYR A 219 12.77 20.08 6.33
CA TYR A 219 12.14 21.34 6.78
C TYR A 219 10.71 21.55 6.27
N ASP A 220 10.03 20.50 5.81
CA ASP A 220 8.65 20.57 5.34
C ASP A 220 7.63 20.45 6.48
N LEU A 221 6.44 21.02 6.26
CA LEU A 221 5.28 20.84 7.14
C LEU A 221 4.29 19.87 6.49
N ASP A 222 4.69 18.60 6.43
CA ASP A 222 3.92 17.53 5.81
C ASP A 222 2.71 17.13 6.68
N VAL A 223 1.65 17.95 6.64
CA VAL A 223 0.44 17.79 7.45
C VAL A 223 -0.83 18.01 6.63
N CYS A 224 -1.86 17.21 6.91
CA CYS A 224 -3.23 17.41 6.43
C CYS A 224 -4.22 17.03 7.54
N ILE A 225 -5.34 17.73 7.60
CA ILE A 225 -6.37 17.54 8.61
C ILE A 225 -7.70 17.25 7.92
N PHE A 226 -8.32 16.17 8.36
CA PHE A 226 -9.67 15.76 7.98
C PHE A 226 -10.59 15.76 9.19
N ARG A 227 -11.89 15.62 8.95
CA ARG A 227 -12.88 15.30 9.97
C ARG A 227 -13.76 14.15 9.52
N VAL A 228 -14.02 13.21 10.42
CA VAL A 228 -15.00 12.14 10.20
C VAL A 228 -16.39 12.56 10.68
N TYR A 229 -17.40 12.13 9.94
CA TYR A 229 -18.82 12.36 10.23
C TYR A 229 -19.56 11.03 10.34
N GLU A 230 -20.61 11.03 11.16
CA GLU A 230 -21.60 9.96 11.25
C GLU A 230 -22.99 10.57 11.15
N SER A 231 -23.84 10.05 10.25
CA SER A 231 -25.19 10.59 10.02
C SER A 231 -25.22 12.11 9.77
N GLY A 232 -24.21 12.62 9.05
CA GLY A 232 -24.09 14.04 8.71
C GLY A 232 -23.65 14.96 9.87
N GLN A 233 -23.28 14.41 11.03
CA GLN A 233 -22.76 15.17 12.18
C GLN A 233 -21.30 14.77 12.48
N PRO A 234 -20.45 15.69 13.00
CA PRO A 234 -19.11 15.35 13.44
C PRO A 234 -19.11 14.16 14.41
N ALA A 235 -18.33 13.11 14.11
CA ALA A 235 -18.31 11.92 14.94
C ALA A 235 -17.81 12.24 16.35
N LYS A 236 -18.39 11.58 17.35
CA LYS A 236 -17.96 11.70 18.74
C LYS A 236 -16.86 10.68 19.02
N ILE A 237 -15.69 11.18 19.40
CA ILE A 237 -14.49 10.38 19.60
C ILE A 237 -14.04 10.44 21.06
N ASP A 238 -14.01 9.29 21.72
CA ASP A 238 -13.57 9.19 23.12
C ASP A 238 -12.04 9.15 23.24
N ASN A 239 -11.36 8.48 22.30
CA ASN A 239 -9.92 8.30 22.29
C ASN A 239 -9.28 9.17 21.22
N PHE A 240 -8.63 10.26 21.65
CA PHE A 240 -7.90 11.18 20.77
C PHE A 240 -6.62 11.66 21.46
N LEU A 241 -5.57 11.89 20.66
CA LEU A 241 -4.29 12.38 21.14
C LEU A 241 -4.34 13.88 21.44
N LYS A 242 -3.54 14.30 22.41
CA LYS A 242 -3.42 15.71 22.81
C LYS A 242 -2.11 16.30 22.30
N TRP A 243 -2.18 17.52 21.81
CA TRP A 243 -1.01 18.25 21.35
C TRP A 243 -0.06 18.59 22.52
N ASN A 244 1.23 18.28 22.37
CA ASN A 244 2.28 18.76 23.26
C ASN A 244 2.94 20.01 22.65
N SER A 245 2.55 21.19 23.11
CA SER A 245 3.06 22.47 22.58
C SER A 245 4.52 22.77 22.92
N ARG A 246 5.16 21.96 23.78
CA ARG A 246 6.58 22.14 24.11
C ARG A 246 7.51 21.44 23.12
N GLY A 247 6.97 20.60 22.23
CA GLY A 247 7.77 19.76 21.35
C GLY A 247 8.49 18.61 22.08
N PRO A 248 9.16 17.72 21.32
CA PRO A 248 9.98 16.66 21.88
C PRO A 248 11.27 17.21 22.49
N SER A 249 11.82 16.50 23.48
CA SER A 249 13.18 16.75 24.02
C SER A 249 14.14 15.62 23.67
N ASP A 250 15.44 15.93 23.63
CA ASP A 250 16.49 14.91 23.41
C ASP A 250 16.39 13.78 24.44
N GLY A 251 16.43 12.54 23.95
CA GLY A 251 16.30 11.33 24.78
C GLY A 251 14.88 11.01 25.26
N GLU A 252 13.86 11.76 24.85
CA GLU A 252 12.46 11.47 25.19
C GLU A 252 11.98 10.17 24.52
N LEU A 253 11.38 9.28 25.33
CA LEU A 253 10.78 8.04 24.83
C LEU A 253 9.59 8.37 23.94
N THR A 254 9.71 8.07 22.64
CA THR A 254 8.67 8.34 21.65
C THR A 254 8.11 7.03 21.09
N PHE A 255 6.78 6.96 20.99
CA PHE A 255 6.07 5.85 20.35
C PHE A 255 5.41 6.33 19.07
N VAL A 256 5.55 5.54 18.01
CA VAL A 256 4.79 5.72 16.76
C VAL A 256 3.77 4.60 16.67
N SER A 257 2.51 4.97 16.45
CA SER A 257 1.41 4.04 16.23
C SER A 257 0.83 4.25 14.84
N GLY A 258 0.41 3.16 14.20
CA GLY A 258 -0.06 3.23 12.83
C GLY A 258 -0.28 1.84 12.23
N SER A 259 -0.50 1.82 10.92
CA SER A 259 -0.78 0.62 10.13
C SER A 259 0.34 0.40 9.11
N PRO A 260 1.51 -0.13 9.52
CA PRO A 260 2.58 -0.44 8.57
C PRO A 260 2.09 -1.47 7.55
N GLY A 261 2.26 -1.18 6.27
CA GLY A 261 1.68 -2.01 5.20
C GLY A 261 2.35 -3.38 5.03
N LYS A 262 3.68 -3.42 4.90
CA LYS A 262 4.44 -4.68 4.72
C LYS A 262 5.86 -4.53 5.24
N THR A 263 6.39 -5.58 5.86
CA THR A 263 7.82 -5.73 6.08
C THR A 263 8.28 -7.12 5.67
N ASP A 264 9.53 -7.20 5.22
CA ASP A 264 10.13 -8.41 4.66
C ASP A 264 11.32 -8.88 5.52
N ARG A 265 11.27 -8.60 6.84
CA ARG A 265 12.36 -8.88 7.80
C ARG A 265 12.70 -10.37 7.99
N GLN A 266 11.82 -11.25 7.55
CA GLN A 266 11.94 -12.71 7.68
C GLN A 266 12.23 -13.40 6.35
N LEU A 267 12.47 -12.66 5.27
CA LEU A 267 12.88 -13.27 4.01
C LEU A 267 14.22 -13.99 4.18
N THR A 268 14.31 -15.15 3.54
CA THR A 268 15.57 -15.90 3.40
C THR A 268 16.55 -15.16 2.51
N VAL A 269 17.84 -15.48 2.62
CA VAL A 269 18.90 -14.95 1.76
C VAL A 269 18.63 -15.25 0.28
N ASP A 270 18.05 -16.41 -0.06
CA ASP A 270 17.66 -16.74 -1.42
C ASP A 270 16.54 -15.81 -1.95
N GLU A 271 15.54 -15.48 -1.12
CA GLU A 271 14.49 -14.52 -1.49
C GLU A 271 15.00 -13.08 -1.59
N LEU A 272 15.93 -12.69 -0.72
CA LEU A 272 16.61 -11.39 -0.79
C LEU A 272 17.51 -11.29 -2.04
N ALA A 273 18.12 -12.40 -2.47
CA ALA A 273 18.88 -12.46 -3.71
C ALA A 273 17.97 -12.27 -4.93
N ASP A 274 16.83 -12.97 -5.01
CA ASP A 274 15.84 -12.74 -6.07
C ASP A 274 15.30 -11.29 -6.07
N THR A 275 15.12 -10.73 -4.87
CA THR A 275 14.74 -9.32 -4.70
C THR A 275 15.78 -8.39 -5.32
N ARG A 276 17.07 -8.59 -4.99
CA ARG A 276 18.21 -7.80 -5.49
C ARG A 276 18.42 -7.95 -6.99
N ASP A 277 18.42 -9.19 -7.49
CA ASP A 277 18.93 -9.52 -8.83
C ASP A 277 17.86 -9.40 -9.91
N ARG A 278 16.58 -9.60 -9.57
CA ARG A 278 15.48 -9.64 -10.54
C ARG A 278 14.41 -8.59 -10.25
N TRP A 279 13.87 -8.58 -9.03
CA TRP A 279 12.66 -7.81 -8.73
C TRP A 279 12.90 -6.30 -8.66
N LEU A 280 13.92 -5.84 -7.92
CA LEU A 280 14.23 -4.41 -7.80
C LEU A 280 14.67 -3.81 -9.14
N PRO A 281 15.58 -4.41 -9.93
CA PRO A 281 15.91 -3.90 -11.26
C PRO A 281 14.69 -3.82 -12.20
N TYR A 282 13.79 -4.80 -12.12
CA TYR A 282 12.54 -4.77 -12.89
C TYR A 282 11.65 -3.57 -12.50
N LEU A 283 11.40 -3.36 -11.21
CA LEU A 283 10.62 -2.22 -10.72
C LEU A 283 11.26 -0.88 -11.08
N LEU A 284 12.57 -0.74 -10.91
CA LEU A 284 13.26 0.51 -11.22
C LEU A 284 13.18 0.86 -12.70
N ARG A 285 13.24 -0.11 -13.61
CA ARG A 285 13.02 0.17 -15.04
C ARG A 285 11.64 0.74 -15.31
N LEU A 286 10.61 0.22 -14.64
CA LEU A 286 9.24 0.74 -14.76
C LEU A 286 9.15 2.19 -14.29
N PHE A 287 9.60 2.47 -13.06
CA PHE A 287 9.49 3.81 -12.47
C PHE A 287 10.29 4.86 -13.25
N ASN A 288 11.52 4.54 -13.66
CA ASN A 288 12.32 5.44 -14.50
C ASN A 288 11.63 5.74 -15.84
N ARG A 289 11.01 4.74 -16.47
CA ARG A 289 10.30 4.91 -17.75
C ARG A 289 9.08 5.81 -17.61
N ARG A 290 8.27 5.58 -16.57
CA ARG A 290 7.04 6.35 -16.32
C ARG A 290 7.32 7.78 -15.86
N GLU A 291 8.30 7.98 -14.99
CA GLU A 291 8.70 9.33 -14.56
C GLU A 291 9.02 10.22 -15.78
N VAL A 292 9.78 9.71 -16.75
CA VAL A 292 10.09 10.44 -17.99
C VAL A 292 8.82 10.74 -18.81
N LEU A 293 7.91 9.76 -18.94
CA LEU A 293 6.65 9.92 -19.66
C LEU A 293 5.78 11.02 -19.05
N GLU A 294 5.62 10.98 -17.73
CA GLU A 294 4.75 11.84 -16.95
C GLU A 294 5.30 13.27 -16.88
N LEU A 295 6.61 13.43 -16.68
CA LEU A 295 7.28 14.73 -16.81
C LEU A 295 7.07 15.34 -18.20
N ALA A 296 7.22 14.54 -19.26
CA ALA A 296 7.04 15.01 -20.63
C ALA A 296 5.58 15.34 -20.98
N TYR A 297 4.61 14.65 -20.37
CA TYR A 297 3.19 14.98 -20.50
C TYR A 297 2.82 16.24 -19.71
N GLY A 298 3.27 16.32 -18.46
CA GLY A 298 3.02 17.44 -17.55
C GLY A 298 3.61 18.76 -18.04
N ALA A 299 4.79 18.73 -18.66
CA ALA A 299 5.43 19.93 -19.20
C ALA A 299 4.66 20.63 -20.34
N ARG A 300 3.62 19.99 -20.91
CA ARG A 300 2.85 20.53 -22.05
C ARG A 300 1.83 21.59 -21.65
N SER A 301 1.30 21.51 -20.43
CA SER A 301 0.31 22.47 -19.92
C SER A 301 0.15 22.34 -18.41
N PHE A 302 -0.36 23.40 -17.77
CA PHE A 302 -0.72 23.35 -16.35
C PHE A 302 -1.71 22.22 -16.03
N GLU A 303 -2.70 22.03 -16.89
CA GLU A 303 -3.73 21.01 -16.69
C GLU A 303 -3.16 19.58 -16.81
N ASN A 304 -2.23 19.35 -17.74
CA ASN A 304 -1.54 18.07 -17.83
C ASN A 304 -0.68 17.79 -16.60
N ALA A 305 0.03 18.81 -16.10
CA ALA A 305 0.82 18.70 -14.88
C ALA A 305 -0.07 18.33 -13.69
N ARG A 306 -1.27 18.91 -13.58
CA ARG A 306 -2.26 18.58 -12.54
C ARG A 306 -2.76 17.13 -12.66
N LYS A 307 -3.12 16.67 -13.86
CA LYS A 307 -3.65 15.32 -14.09
C LYS A 307 -2.64 14.21 -13.75
N THR A 308 -1.37 14.42 -14.07
CA THR A 308 -0.31 13.41 -13.89
C THR A 308 0.37 13.46 -12.53
N HIS A 309 0.02 14.44 -11.70
CA HIS A 309 0.82 14.79 -10.53
C HIS A 309 0.97 13.62 -9.54
N ASP A 310 -0.14 13.01 -9.12
CA ASP A 310 -0.09 11.93 -8.12
C ASP A 310 0.64 10.67 -8.60
N ASP A 311 0.44 10.29 -9.86
CA ASP A 311 1.18 9.17 -10.48
C ASP A 311 2.69 9.48 -10.53
N LEU A 312 3.06 10.71 -10.95
CA LEU A 312 4.46 11.16 -10.98
C LEU A 312 5.10 11.17 -9.59
N PHE A 313 4.40 11.73 -8.59
CA PHE A 313 4.88 11.73 -7.22
C PHE A 313 5.06 10.30 -6.69
N GLY A 314 4.09 9.42 -6.98
CA GLY A 314 4.15 8.01 -6.63
C GLY A 314 5.36 7.30 -7.25
N ASP A 315 5.61 7.53 -8.53
CA ASP A 315 6.69 6.89 -9.27
C ASP A 315 8.08 7.42 -8.85
N GLN A 316 8.23 8.73 -8.62
CA GLN A 316 9.45 9.32 -8.06
C GLN A 316 9.78 8.80 -6.67
N ASN A 317 8.77 8.79 -5.79
CA ASN A 317 8.91 8.29 -4.43
C ASN A 317 9.30 6.80 -4.40
N ASN A 318 8.66 5.97 -5.24
CA ASN A 318 9.01 4.56 -5.34
C ASN A 318 10.38 4.35 -5.99
N ARG A 319 10.76 5.12 -7.02
CA ARG A 319 12.11 5.06 -7.59
C ARG A 319 13.16 5.30 -6.51
N LYS A 320 13.10 6.43 -5.79
CA LYS A 320 14.07 6.77 -4.74
C LYS A 320 14.11 5.71 -3.63
N ARG A 321 12.94 5.22 -3.21
CA ARG A 321 12.82 4.12 -2.23
C ARG A 321 13.53 2.84 -2.70
N TYR A 322 13.23 2.39 -3.91
CA TYR A 322 13.74 1.12 -4.43
C TYR A 322 15.22 1.21 -4.86
N ASP A 323 15.70 2.38 -5.25
CA ASP A 323 17.13 2.66 -5.44
C ASP A 323 17.87 2.45 -4.11
N GLY A 324 17.36 3.01 -3.00
CA GLY A 324 17.92 2.80 -1.67
C GLY A 324 17.92 1.33 -1.23
N TYR A 325 16.84 0.59 -1.52
CA TYR A 325 16.78 -0.85 -1.22
C TYR A 325 17.83 -1.63 -2.01
N LEU A 326 17.96 -1.33 -3.30
CA LEU A 326 18.94 -2.00 -4.16
C LEU A 326 20.36 -1.68 -3.71
N ALA A 327 20.67 -0.42 -3.40
CA ALA A 327 21.96 -0.01 -2.85
C ALA A 327 22.29 -0.77 -1.55
N GLY A 328 21.34 -0.88 -0.63
CA GLY A 328 21.52 -1.63 0.62
C GLY A 328 21.78 -3.12 0.40
N LEU A 329 21.11 -3.76 -0.58
CA LEU A 329 21.32 -5.17 -0.89
C LEU A 329 22.60 -5.44 -1.71
N LEU A 330 23.12 -4.42 -2.40
CA LEU A 330 24.40 -4.48 -3.11
C LEU A 330 25.60 -4.14 -2.21
N ASP A 331 25.37 -3.52 -1.05
CA ASP A 331 26.43 -3.26 -0.07
C ASP A 331 26.99 -4.59 0.50
N PRO A 332 28.29 -4.87 0.34
CA PRO A 332 28.86 -6.14 0.78
C PRO A 332 28.80 -6.36 2.30
N GLN A 333 28.85 -5.29 3.11
CA GLN A 333 28.80 -5.40 4.56
C GLN A 333 27.38 -5.75 5.01
N ILE A 334 26.36 -5.06 4.47
CA ILE A 334 24.96 -5.37 4.76
C ILE A 334 24.63 -6.80 4.29
N TRP A 335 25.05 -7.18 3.08
CA TRP A 335 24.83 -8.52 2.56
C TRP A 335 25.47 -9.61 3.45
N ALA A 336 26.73 -9.39 3.88
CA ALA A 336 27.41 -10.32 4.78
C ALA A 336 26.69 -10.43 6.15
N GLN A 337 26.14 -9.34 6.68
CA GLN A 337 25.35 -9.36 7.92
C GLN A 337 24.05 -10.16 7.76
N LEU A 338 23.36 -10.02 6.62
CA LEU A 338 22.16 -10.81 6.31
C LEU A 338 22.47 -12.31 6.23
N GLN A 339 23.57 -12.67 5.55
CA GLN A 339 24.04 -14.06 5.47
C GLN A 339 24.42 -14.60 6.86
N ALA A 340 25.14 -13.83 7.66
CA ALA A 340 25.52 -14.23 9.02
C ALA A 340 24.30 -14.41 9.94
N ARG A 341 23.29 -13.55 9.81
CA ARG A 341 22.02 -13.67 10.55
C ARG A 341 21.28 -14.96 10.21
N GLU A 342 21.17 -15.30 8.93
CA GLU A 342 20.56 -16.56 8.51
C GLU A 342 21.38 -17.77 8.98
N GLN A 343 22.70 -17.76 8.79
CA GLN A 343 23.57 -18.86 9.20
C GLN A 343 23.46 -19.12 10.71
N LYS A 344 23.43 -18.07 11.53
CA LYS A 344 23.23 -18.17 12.97
C LYS A 344 21.91 -18.88 13.31
N LEU A 345 20.83 -18.58 12.59
CA LEU A 345 19.54 -19.25 12.78
C LEU A 345 19.60 -20.72 12.33
N ARG A 346 20.21 -21.01 11.18
CA ARG A 346 20.40 -22.39 10.69
C ARG A 346 21.21 -23.23 11.67
N ASP A 347 22.27 -22.67 12.24
CA ASP A 347 23.07 -23.36 13.25
C ASP A 347 22.28 -23.64 14.53
N ALA A 348 21.43 -22.70 14.95
CA ALA A 348 20.54 -22.89 16.09
C ALA A 348 19.51 -24.01 15.83
N ILE A 349 18.92 -24.03 14.64
CA ILE A 349 18.00 -25.09 14.19
C ILE A 349 18.70 -26.46 14.20
N ALA A 350 19.94 -26.54 13.70
CA ALA A 350 20.69 -27.79 13.65
C ALA A 350 21.02 -28.35 15.05
N ARG A 351 21.29 -27.45 16.01
CA ARG A 351 21.63 -27.79 17.40
C ARG A 351 20.42 -28.19 18.24
N ASP A 352 19.23 -27.66 17.96
CA ASP A 352 18.01 -28.01 18.68
C ASP A 352 17.28 -29.21 18.03
N PRO A 353 17.21 -30.37 18.70
CA PRO A 353 16.51 -31.55 18.19
C PRO A 353 15.04 -31.29 17.83
N LYS A 354 14.37 -30.33 18.48
CA LYS A 354 12.97 -29.98 18.21
C LYS A 354 12.80 -29.21 16.90
N LEU A 355 13.82 -28.47 16.49
CA LEU A 355 13.78 -27.63 15.29
C LEU A 355 14.42 -28.31 14.09
N ARG A 356 15.26 -29.33 14.29
CA ARG A 356 16.05 -29.95 13.21
C ARG A 356 15.22 -30.37 11.98
N SER A 357 13.97 -30.78 12.16
CA SER A 357 13.05 -31.12 11.05
C SER A 357 12.63 -29.92 10.19
N THR A 358 12.77 -28.68 10.67
CA THR A 358 12.40 -27.46 9.94
C THR A 358 13.49 -26.99 8.98
N ALA A 359 14.69 -27.56 9.03
CA ALA A 359 15.80 -27.15 8.17
C ALA A 359 15.47 -27.22 6.67
N GLY A 360 14.67 -28.22 6.26
CA GLY A 360 14.20 -28.37 4.89
C GLY A 360 13.24 -27.26 4.41
N ALA A 361 12.75 -26.39 5.29
CA ALA A 361 11.92 -25.25 4.91
C ALA A 361 12.66 -24.28 3.99
N TYR A 362 13.96 -24.07 4.18
CA TYR A 362 14.76 -23.19 3.32
C TYR A 362 14.79 -23.67 1.87
N ASP A 363 15.00 -24.97 1.64
CA ASP A 363 15.02 -25.52 0.28
C ASP A 363 13.63 -25.43 -0.37
N ARG A 364 12.56 -25.64 0.40
CA ARG A 364 11.18 -25.45 -0.09
C ARG A 364 10.92 -24.00 -0.49
N ILE A 365 11.31 -23.04 0.35
CA ILE A 365 11.17 -21.61 0.08
C ILE A 365 11.94 -21.21 -1.17
N LYS A 366 13.20 -21.67 -1.29
CA LYS A 366 14.04 -21.41 -2.47
C LYS A 366 13.40 -21.93 -3.75
N ASN A 367 12.90 -23.17 -3.74
CA ASN A 367 12.25 -23.77 -4.90
C ASN A 367 10.95 -23.04 -5.26
N ALA A 368 10.13 -22.70 -4.26
CA ALA A 368 8.91 -21.92 -4.46
C ALA A 368 9.21 -20.53 -5.04
N GLN A 369 10.25 -19.85 -4.55
CA GLN A 369 10.68 -18.56 -5.07
C GLN A 369 11.12 -18.65 -6.55
N ALA A 370 11.80 -19.73 -6.94
CA ALA A 370 12.17 -19.96 -8.33
C ALA A 370 10.94 -20.14 -9.25
N GLU A 371 9.90 -20.83 -8.79
CA GLU A 371 8.64 -20.95 -9.52
C GLU A 371 7.88 -19.62 -9.60
N ILE A 372 7.87 -18.82 -8.52
CA ILE A 372 7.33 -17.45 -8.53
C ILE A 372 8.06 -16.60 -9.58
N ALA A 373 9.39 -16.69 -9.65
CA ALA A 373 10.20 -15.96 -10.62
C ALA A 373 9.86 -16.35 -12.07
N LYS A 374 9.62 -17.64 -12.35
CA LYS A 374 9.20 -18.13 -13.67
C LYS A 374 7.81 -17.63 -14.07
N ASN A 375 6.89 -17.56 -13.11
CA ASN A 375 5.51 -17.11 -13.32
C ASN A 375 5.40 -15.56 -13.39
N ALA A 376 6.41 -14.84 -12.89
CA ALA A 376 6.38 -13.39 -12.74
C ALA A 376 6.03 -12.61 -14.02
N PRO A 377 6.48 -12.96 -15.24
CA PRO A 377 6.10 -12.22 -16.45
C PRO A 377 4.58 -12.17 -16.65
N LEU A 378 3.88 -13.31 -16.54
CA LEU A 378 2.43 -13.35 -16.69
C LEU A 378 1.74 -12.75 -15.47
N TYR A 379 2.15 -13.12 -14.26
CA TYR A 379 1.53 -12.64 -13.04
C TYR A 379 1.64 -11.11 -12.90
N ASN A 380 2.80 -10.53 -13.17
CA ASN A 380 3.00 -9.07 -13.06
C ASN A 380 2.15 -8.30 -14.09
N TYR A 381 2.13 -8.75 -15.34
CA TYR A 381 1.42 -8.02 -16.39
C TYR A 381 -0.09 -8.23 -16.37
N LEU A 382 -0.55 -9.42 -15.98
CA LEU A 382 -1.97 -9.76 -16.11
C LEU A 382 -2.72 -9.68 -14.79
N GLU A 383 -2.09 -9.93 -13.65
CA GLU A 383 -2.81 -10.06 -12.38
C GLU A 383 -2.38 -9.02 -11.36
N GLN A 384 -1.13 -9.11 -10.89
CA GLN A 384 -0.53 -8.37 -9.78
C GLN A 384 -1.55 -7.62 -8.92
N GLU A 385 -2.30 -8.37 -8.12
CA GLU A 385 -3.32 -7.83 -7.23
C GLU A 385 -2.84 -7.99 -5.78
N ARG A 386 -2.44 -6.88 -5.14
CA ARG A 386 -2.29 -6.82 -3.67
C ARG A 386 -3.64 -6.42 -3.06
N PRO A 387 -3.87 -6.66 -1.75
CA PRO A 387 -5.14 -6.32 -1.08
C PRO A 387 -5.58 -4.84 -1.17
N ILE A 388 -4.73 -3.94 -1.67
CA ILE A 388 -5.01 -2.53 -1.94
C ILE A 388 -4.38 -2.19 -3.31
N PRO A 389 -5.16 -2.10 -4.40
CA PRO A 389 -4.65 -1.89 -5.75
C PRO A 389 -4.41 -0.39 -6.06
N VAL A 390 -3.62 0.30 -5.23
CA VAL A 390 -3.30 1.72 -5.49
C VAL A 390 -2.00 1.86 -6.29
N GLY A 391 -2.07 2.57 -7.43
CA GLY A 391 -0.93 2.97 -8.27
C GLY A 391 -0.18 1.79 -8.88
N TYR A 392 1.14 1.72 -8.66
CA TYR A 392 2.03 0.65 -9.16
C TYR A 392 1.69 -0.77 -8.67
N ARG A 393 0.61 -0.98 -7.93
CA ARG A 393 0.24 -2.27 -7.32
C ARG A 393 -0.84 -3.04 -8.08
N GLY A 394 -1.27 -2.55 -9.23
CA GLY A 394 -2.13 -3.28 -10.17
C GLY A 394 -1.35 -3.99 -11.29
N PRO A 395 -2.08 -4.59 -12.25
CA PRO A 395 -1.53 -5.19 -13.46
C PRO A 395 -0.65 -4.20 -14.24
N ARG A 396 0.48 -4.70 -14.78
CA ARG A 396 1.43 -3.85 -15.54
C ARG A 396 0.95 -3.58 -16.95
N ALA A 397 0.25 -4.53 -17.55
CA ALA A 397 -0.53 -4.26 -18.75
C ALA A 397 -1.85 -3.59 -18.31
N PHE A 398 -2.37 -2.67 -19.12
CA PHE A 398 -3.67 -2.03 -18.90
C PHE A 398 -3.73 -1.13 -17.67
N PHE A 399 -2.69 -0.33 -17.47
CA PHE A 399 -2.68 0.68 -16.41
C PHE A 399 -3.68 1.80 -16.72
N GLY A 400 -4.65 2.03 -15.83
CA GLY A 400 -5.69 3.06 -15.94
C GLY A 400 -6.96 2.68 -15.18
N ASN A 401 -7.75 3.68 -14.78
CA ASN A 401 -8.91 3.51 -13.91
C ASN A 401 -10.03 2.74 -14.64
N LEU A 402 -10.16 2.92 -15.96
CA LEU A 402 -11.24 2.30 -16.74
C LEU A 402 -11.09 0.79 -16.86
N PHE A 403 -9.85 0.30 -16.99
CA PHE A 403 -9.59 -1.13 -17.01
C PHE A 403 -9.78 -1.76 -15.63
N GLU A 404 -9.36 -1.05 -14.58
CA GLU A 404 -9.59 -1.46 -13.20
C GLU A 404 -11.09 -1.67 -12.93
N TYR A 405 -11.94 -0.68 -13.25
CA TYR A 405 -13.39 -0.83 -13.10
C TYR A 405 -13.97 -1.97 -13.94
N ALA A 406 -13.49 -2.15 -15.17
CA ALA A 406 -13.93 -3.25 -16.02
C ALA A 406 -13.65 -4.62 -15.38
N ARG A 407 -12.46 -4.79 -14.80
CA ARG A 407 -12.06 -6.01 -14.11
C ARG A 407 -12.81 -6.20 -12.80
N LEU A 408 -12.94 -5.15 -11.99
CA LEU A 408 -13.71 -5.20 -10.73
C LEU A 408 -15.17 -5.58 -10.99
N LEU A 409 -15.82 -5.01 -12.02
CA LEU A 409 -17.18 -5.40 -12.44
C LEU A 409 -17.26 -6.86 -12.86
N LEU A 410 -16.36 -7.29 -13.76
CA LEU A 410 -16.31 -8.65 -14.26
C LEU A 410 -16.18 -9.65 -13.11
N ARG A 411 -15.22 -9.43 -12.22
CA ARG A 411 -14.95 -10.31 -11.09
C ARG A 411 -16.04 -10.22 -10.04
N ALA A 412 -16.58 -9.05 -9.71
CA ALA A 412 -17.66 -8.94 -8.73
C ALA A 412 -18.89 -9.77 -9.15
N VAL A 413 -19.26 -9.72 -10.43
CA VAL A 413 -20.39 -10.48 -10.97
C VAL A 413 -20.12 -11.98 -11.00
N ASP A 414 -18.89 -12.42 -11.23
CA ASP A 414 -18.49 -13.84 -11.14
C ASP A 414 -18.45 -14.32 -9.67
N GLU A 415 -17.70 -13.61 -8.82
CA GLU A 415 -17.44 -13.98 -7.43
C GLU A 415 -18.72 -13.97 -6.58
N ARG A 416 -19.70 -13.08 -6.84
CA ARG A 416 -20.97 -13.08 -6.11
C ARG A 416 -21.78 -14.37 -6.28
N THR A 417 -21.53 -15.14 -7.36
CA THR A 417 -22.19 -16.44 -7.59
C THR A 417 -21.58 -17.57 -6.75
N LYS A 418 -20.38 -17.35 -6.20
CA LYS A 418 -19.64 -18.32 -5.40
C LYS A 418 -20.00 -18.20 -3.92
N PRO A 419 -19.93 -19.30 -3.15
CA PRO A 419 -19.95 -19.25 -1.69
C PRO A 419 -18.88 -18.30 -1.15
N ASN A 420 -19.17 -17.57 -0.08
CA ASN A 420 -18.26 -16.53 0.45
C ASN A 420 -16.83 -17.05 0.72
N GLY A 421 -16.66 -18.31 1.12
CA GLY A 421 -15.36 -18.94 1.36
C GLY A 421 -14.51 -19.22 0.13
N GLU A 422 -15.16 -19.30 -1.04
CA GLU A 422 -14.53 -19.53 -2.34
C GLU A 422 -14.23 -18.22 -3.07
N ARG A 423 -14.69 -17.08 -2.54
CA ARG A 423 -14.45 -15.78 -3.14
C ARG A 423 -13.03 -15.28 -2.91
N ILE A 424 -12.48 -14.60 -3.92
CA ILE A 424 -11.29 -13.77 -3.74
C ILE A 424 -11.55 -12.76 -2.60
N PRO A 425 -10.59 -12.51 -1.68
CA PRO A 425 -10.81 -11.72 -0.47
C PRO A 425 -11.53 -10.38 -0.66
N GLN A 426 -11.19 -9.61 -1.70
CA GLN A 426 -11.80 -8.31 -1.98
C GLN A 426 -13.29 -8.36 -2.38
N PHE A 427 -13.80 -9.53 -2.79
CA PHE A 427 -15.20 -9.75 -3.17
C PHE A 427 -15.99 -10.51 -2.10
N ARG A 428 -15.40 -10.76 -0.93
CA ARG A 428 -16.09 -11.35 0.22
C ARG A 428 -17.07 -10.35 0.83
N ASP A 429 -18.07 -10.88 1.52
CA ASP A 429 -19.10 -10.09 2.21
C ASP A 429 -18.49 -9.04 3.18
N SER A 430 -17.33 -9.35 3.78
CA SER A 430 -16.61 -8.45 4.68
C SER A 430 -16.02 -7.21 3.99
N ALA A 431 -15.73 -7.28 2.69
CA ALA A 431 -15.05 -6.25 1.91
C ALA A 431 -15.97 -5.47 0.95
N LEU A 432 -17.24 -5.88 0.81
CA LEU A 432 -18.18 -5.29 -0.16
C LEU A 432 -18.30 -3.76 -0.05
N ASP A 433 -18.42 -3.22 1.17
CA ASP A 433 -18.57 -1.77 1.37
C ASP A 433 -17.34 -0.98 0.84
N SER A 434 -16.13 -1.53 0.98
CA SER A 434 -14.91 -0.92 0.44
C SER A 434 -14.82 -1.10 -1.07
N LEU A 435 -15.19 -2.28 -1.58
CA LEU A 435 -15.25 -2.54 -3.02
C LEU A 435 -16.23 -1.58 -3.73
N GLU A 436 -17.42 -1.37 -3.16
CA GLU A 436 -18.42 -0.47 -3.74
C GLU A 436 -17.98 1.00 -3.69
N LEU A 437 -17.26 1.41 -2.63
CA LEU A 437 -16.69 2.76 -2.53
C LEU A 437 -15.70 3.02 -3.67
N GLU A 438 -14.80 2.08 -3.95
CA GLU A 438 -13.83 2.14 -5.04
C GLU A 438 -14.54 2.08 -6.41
N LEU A 439 -15.39 1.08 -6.60
CA LEU A 439 -16.06 0.82 -7.87
C LEU A 439 -17.01 1.95 -8.28
N PHE A 440 -17.58 2.68 -7.32
CA PHE A 440 -18.50 3.79 -7.56
C PHE A 440 -17.89 5.16 -7.26
N SER A 441 -16.56 5.24 -7.13
CA SER A 441 -15.85 6.51 -7.02
C SER A 441 -16.22 7.42 -8.19
N SER A 442 -16.57 8.67 -7.87
CA SER A 442 -16.82 9.73 -8.85
C SER A 442 -15.57 10.53 -9.16
N GLU A 443 -14.38 9.95 -8.94
CA GLU A 443 -13.11 10.56 -9.34
C GLU A 443 -13.16 10.99 -10.82
N PRO A 444 -12.67 12.19 -11.15
CA PRO A 444 -12.56 12.62 -12.53
C PRO A 444 -11.63 11.71 -13.35
N ILE A 445 -12.12 11.24 -14.50
CA ILE A 445 -11.34 10.44 -15.46
C ILE A 445 -11.09 11.28 -16.71
N TYR A 446 -9.82 11.45 -17.07
CA TYR A 446 -9.41 12.26 -18.21
C TYR A 446 -8.98 11.37 -19.37
N ASP A 447 -9.73 11.41 -20.47
CA ASP A 447 -9.53 10.53 -21.64
C ASP A 447 -8.12 10.60 -22.22
N ASP A 448 -7.53 11.79 -22.27
CA ASP A 448 -6.18 12.00 -22.79
C ASP A 448 -5.13 11.34 -21.90
N TYR A 449 -5.32 11.40 -20.57
CA TYR A 449 -4.40 10.78 -19.62
C TYR A 449 -4.61 9.26 -19.49
N GLU A 450 -5.86 8.78 -19.49
CA GLU A 450 -6.18 7.36 -19.62
C GLU A 450 -5.54 6.76 -20.88
N THR A 451 -5.66 7.45 -22.02
CA THR A 451 -5.07 7.01 -23.28
C THR A 451 -3.54 6.96 -23.18
N LEU A 452 -2.91 7.95 -22.54
CA LEU A 452 -1.45 7.96 -22.33
C LEU A 452 -0.99 6.75 -21.51
N ARG A 453 -1.60 6.53 -20.35
CA ARG A 453 -1.27 5.44 -19.41
C ARG A 453 -1.49 4.05 -20.04
N LEU A 454 -2.59 3.90 -20.77
CA LEU A 454 -2.91 2.66 -21.46
C LEU A 454 -1.98 2.42 -22.67
N THR A 455 -1.66 3.46 -23.45
CA THR A 455 -0.70 3.36 -24.56
C THR A 455 0.65 2.88 -24.07
N ASP A 456 1.14 3.49 -22.99
CA ASP A 456 2.42 3.15 -22.38
C ASP A 456 2.46 1.70 -21.88
N SER A 457 1.47 1.29 -21.08
CA SER A 457 1.41 -0.07 -20.55
C SER A 457 1.23 -1.14 -21.63
N LEU A 458 0.47 -0.86 -22.68
CA LEU A 458 0.34 -1.76 -23.84
C LEU A 458 1.63 -1.85 -24.65
N THR A 459 2.37 -0.75 -24.78
CA THR A 459 3.66 -0.72 -25.47
C THR A 459 4.69 -1.54 -24.70
N ASP A 460 4.75 -1.37 -23.38
CA ASP A 460 5.62 -2.15 -22.50
C ASP A 460 5.29 -3.65 -22.55
N PHE A 461 4.00 -3.99 -22.51
CA PHE A 461 3.52 -5.37 -22.66
C PHE A 461 3.95 -5.98 -24.01
N ALA A 462 3.70 -5.29 -25.12
CA ALA A 462 4.10 -5.76 -26.45
C ALA A 462 5.63 -5.88 -26.61
N THR A 463 6.40 -5.01 -25.95
CA THR A 463 7.87 -5.06 -25.95
C THR A 463 8.40 -6.26 -25.16
N GLN A 464 7.79 -6.55 -24.00
CA GLN A 464 8.23 -7.62 -23.13
C GLN A 464 7.90 -9.02 -23.65
N PHE A 465 6.75 -9.18 -24.31
CA PHE A 465 6.28 -10.48 -24.82
C PHE A 465 6.58 -10.68 -26.30
N GLY A 466 6.82 -9.58 -27.04
CA GLY A 466 7.03 -9.58 -28.48
C GLY A 466 5.72 -9.43 -29.26
N ALA A 467 5.77 -8.73 -30.39
CA ALA A 467 4.59 -8.44 -31.22
C ALA A 467 3.91 -9.69 -31.81
N ASP A 468 4.64 -10.80 -31.92
CA ASP A 468 4.12 -12.05 -32.46
C ASP A 468 3.43 -12.94 -31.43
N ASP A 469 3.54 -12.62 -30.15
CA ASP A 469 2.91 -13.36 -29.06
C ASP A 469 1.37 -13.41 -29.27
N PRO A 470 0.75 -14.60 -29.14
CA PRO A 470 -0.68 -14.75 -29.38
C PRO A 470 -1.56 -13.90 -28.46
N LEU A 471 -1.14 -13.67 -27.21
CA LEU A 471 -1.87 -12.83 -26.28
C LEU A 471 -1.72 -11.35 -26.66
N VAL A 472 -0.51 -10.90 -27.01
CA VAL A 472 -0.27 -9.54 -27.52
C VAL A 472 -1.14 -9.24 -28.74
N LYS A 473 -1.19 -10.15 -29.73
CA LYS A 473 -2.04 -10.00 -30.92
C LYS A 473 -3.52 -9.86 -30.58
N LYS A 474 -4.03 -10.67 -29.64
CA LYS A 474 -5.44 -10.62 -29.19
C LYS A 474 -5.73 -9.32 -28.45
N VAL A 475 -4.83 -8.89 -27.56
CA VAL A 475 -4.94 -7.67 -26.77
C VAL A 475 -4.97 -6.42 -27.66
N LEU A 476 -4.04 -6.35 -28.62
CA LEU A 476 -3.93 -5.21 -29.53
C LEU A 476 -5.01 -5.22 -30.61
N GLY A 477 -5.64 -6.36 -30.89
CA GLY A 477 -6.72 -6.44 -31.88
C GLY A 477 -6.28 -6.00 -33.28
N GLY A 478 -5.01 -6.23 -33.64
CA GLY A 478 -4.42 -5.80 -34.91
C GLY A 478 -4.10 -4.30 -35.01
N LYS A 479 -4.16 -3.55 -33.91
CA LYS A 479 -3.88 -2.11 -33.86
C LYS A 479 -2.52 -1.81 -33.22
N SER A 480 -2.02 -0.60 -33.40
CA SER A 480 -0.91 -0.10 -32.59
C SER A 480 -1.35 0.03 -31.11
N PRO A 481 -0.42 0.01 -30.14
CA PRO A 481 -0.77 0.25 -28.73
C PRO A 481 -1.57 1.53 -28.51
N HIS A 482 -1.22 2.62 -29.22
CA HIS A 482 -1.92 3.89 -29.15
C HIS A 482 -3.35 3.80 -29.70
N ASP A 483 -3.53 3.26 -30.91
CA ASP A 483 -4.87 3.19 -31.52
C ASP A 483 -5.78 2.24 -30.75
N ARG A 484 -5.20 1.18 -30.15
CA ARG A 484 -5.93 0.31 -29.23
C ARG A 484 -6.34 1.05 -27.96
N ALA A 485 -5.45 1.83 -27.35
CA ALA A 485 -5.78 2.62 -26.18
C ALA A 485 -6.92 3.62 -26.46
N VAL A 486 -6.83 4.36 -27.58
CA VAL A 486 -7.87 5.32 -28.01
C VAL A 486 -9.23 4.61 -28.19
N GLU A 487 -9.25 3.47 -28.89
CA GLU A 487 -10.48 2.69 -29.09
C GLU A 487 -11.11 2.30 -27.75
N LEU A 488 -10.31 1.76 -26.83
CA LEU A 488 -10.82 1.26 -25.56
C LEU A 488 -11.36 2.39 -24.68
N VAL A 489 -10.63 3.51 -24.57
CA VAL A 489 -11.00 4.66 -23.73
C VAL A 489 -12.20 5.42 -24.30
N SER A 490 -12.26 5.59 -25.62
CA SER A 490 -13.37 6.32 -26.26
C SER A 490 -14.64 5.47 -26.39
N GLY A 491 -14.51 4.15 -26.51
CA GLY A 491 -15.65 3.24 -26.69
C GLY A 491 -16.30 2.76 -25.40
N THR A 492 -15.63 2.89 -24.25
CA THR A 492 -16.17 2.44 -22.95
C THR A 492 -17.14 3.44 -22.33
N LYS A 493 -18.14 2.92 -21.61
CA LYS A 493 -19.11 3.70 -20.83
C LYS A 493 -18.79 3.73 -19.34
N LEU A 494 -17.69 3.10 -18.92
CA LEU A 494 -17.35 2.92 -17.50
C LEU A 494 -16.94 4.21 -16.77
N LYS A 495 -16.75 5.33 -17.48
CA LYS A 495 -16.62 6.65 -16.84
C LYS A 495 -17.86 7.02 -16.03
N ASP A 496 -19.04 6.62 -16.51
CA ASP A 496 -20.31 6.92 -15.85
C ASP A 496 -20.55 5.98 -14.65
N VAL A 497 -20.64 6.56 -13.46
CA VAL A 497 -20.94 5.86 -12.20
C VAL A 497 -22.30 5.13 -12.28
N ALA A 498 -23.31 5.71 -12.93
CA ALA A 498 -24.62 5.08 -13.07
C ALA A 498 -24.55 3.81 -13.93
N VAL A 499 -23.72 3.82 -14.98
CA VAL A 499 -23.45 2.64 -15.80
C VAL A 499 -22.73 1.57 -14.98
N ARG A 500 -21.70 1.93 -14.20
CA ARG A 500 -21.01 0.98 -13.30
C ARG A 500 -21.98 0.35 -12.30
N LYS A 501 -22.87 1.13 -11.68
CA LYS A 501 -23.89 0.62 -10.75
C LYS A 501 -24.89 -0.32 -11.43
N ASP A 502 -25.38 0.03 -12.61
CA ASP A 502 -26.29 -0.81 -13.40
C ASP A 502 -25.62 -2.14 -13.78
N LEU A 503 -24.38 -2.10 -14.27
CA LEU A 503 -23.61 -3.30 -14.62
C LEU A 503 -23.27 -4.17 -13.40
N TYR A 504 -22.98 -3.58 -12.24
CA TYR A 504 -22.72 -4.30 -11.00
C TYR A 504 -23.95 -5.08 -10.51
N ALA A 505 -25.15 -4.51 -10.69
CA ALA A 505 -26.41 -5.16 -10.30
C ALA A 505 -26.76 -6.36 -11.20
N LYS A 506 -26.28 -6.36 -12.45
CA LYS A 506 -26.57 -7.40 -13.47
C LYS A 506 -25.86 -8.73 -13.22
N ASP A 507 -26.34 -9.79 -13.86
CA ASP A 507 -25.68 -11.10 -13.87
C ASP A 507 -24.61 -11.21 -14.97
N ALA A 508 -23.89 -12.34 -14.99
CA ALA A 508 -22.79 -12.56 -15.92
C ALA A 508 -23.23 -12.51 -17.39
N ALA A 509 -24.42 -13.00 -17.70
CA ALA A 509 -24.96 -13.00 -19.06
C ALA A 509 -25.30 -11.57 -19.52
N ALA A 510 -25.90 -10.78 -18.65
CA ALA A 510 -26.22 -9.38 -18.92
C ALA A 510 -24.96 -8.50 -18.99
N LEU A 511 -23.92 -8.78 -18.19
CA LEU A 511 -22.61 -8.13 -18.32
C LEU A 511 -21.93 -8.49 -19.64
N GLN A 512 -22.07 -9.75 -20.10
CA GLN A 512 -21.55 -10.19 -21.39
C GLN A 512 -22.27 -9.50 -22.57
N ALA A 513 -23.58 -9.31 -22.46
CA ALA A 513 -24.39 -8.65 -23.49
C ALA A 513 -24.14 -7.13 -23.58
N ALA A 514 -23.46 -6.52 -22.60
CA ALA A 514 -23.18 -5.08 -22.60
C ALA A 514 -22.16 -4.66 -23.68
N HIS A 515 -21.31 -5.58 -24.15
CA HIS A 515 -20.30 -5.35 -25.20
C HIS A 515 -19.48 -4.06 -25.01
N ASP A 516 -19.10 -3.76 -23.77
CA ASP A 516 -18.20 -2.65 -23.47
C ASP A 516 -16.75 -3.05 -23.78
N PRO A 517 -16.00 -2.25 -24.55
CA PRO A 517 -14.67 -2.65 -25.02
C PRO A 517 -13.66 -2.90 -23.88
N MET A 518 -13.75 -2.18 -22.75
CA MET A 518 -12.87 -2.42 -21.60
C MET A 518 -13.23 -3.73 -20.90
N ILE A 519 -14.53 -4.02 -20.74
CA ILE A 519 -15.00 -5.28 -20.15
C ILE A 519 -14.61 -6.46 -21.05
N ASP A 520 -14.72 -6.31 -22.37
CA ASP A 520 -14.37 -7.35 -23.31
C ASP A 520 -12.87 -7.69 -23.25
N VAL A 521 -11.99 -6.69 -23.11
CA VAL A 521 -10.56 -6.92 -22.87
C VAL A 521 -10.31 -7.49 -21.48
N ALA A 522 -10.98 -7.02 -20.43
CA ALA A 522 -10.85 -7.62 -19.10
C ALA A 522 -11.21 -9.12 -19.13
N ARG A 523 -12.28 -9.50 -19.84
CA ARG A 523 -12.72 -10.89 -20.00
C ARG A 523 -11.73 -11.75 -20.78
N LEU A 524 -11.12 -11.20 -21.82
CA LEU A 524 -10.06 -11.86 -22.58
C LEU A 524 -8.89 -12.29 -21.68
N LEU A 525 -8.58 -11.47 -20.67
CA LEU A 525 -7.39 -11.60 -19.84
C LEU A 525 -7.63 -12.34 -18.52
N ASP A 526 -8.86 -12.33 -18.02
CA ASP A 526 -9.17 -12.79 -16.67
C ASP A 526 -8.82 -14.26 -16.43
N GLY A 527 -9.04 -15.13 -17.43
CA GLY A 527 -8.64 -16.54 -17.37
C GLY A 527 -7.14 -16.72 -17.18
N PRO A 528 -6.29 -16.26 -18.12
CA PRO A 528 -4.84 -16.29 -17.97
C PRO A 528 -4.32 -15.61 -16.69
N ALA A 529 -4.95 -14.51 -16.27
CA ALA A 529 -4.58 -13.78 -15.06
C ALA A 529 -4.85 -14.61 -13.78
N ARG A 530 -6.02 -15.26 -13.69
CA ARG A 530 -6.37 -16.18 -12.59
C ARG A 530 -5.48 -17.42 -12.54
N GLU A 531 -5.08 -17.96 -13.69
CA GLU A 531 -4.12 -19.07 -13.73
C GLU A 531 -2.74 -18.65 -13.20
N ALA A 532 -2.25 -17.48 -13.64
CA ALA A 532 -1.01 -16.91 -13.10
C ALA A 532 -1.11 -16.66 -11.59
N LYS A 533 -2.26 -16.15 -11.12
CA LYS A 533 -2.53 -15.98 -9.68
C LYS A 533 -2.49 -17.31 -8.93
N LYS A 534 -3.14 -18.34 -9.44
CA LYS A 534 -3.20 -19.66 -8.82
C LYS A 534 -1.80 -20.25 -8.62
N ILE A 535 -0.93 -20.13 -9.63
CA ILE A 535 0.47 -20.57 -9.52
C ILE A 535 1.18 -19.80 -8.40
N HIS A 536 1.05 -18.46 -8.40
CA HIS A 536 1.67 -17.62 -7.37
C HIS A 536 1.18 -17.98 -5.96
N ASP A 537 -0.13 -18.03 -5.74
CA ASP A 537 -0.75 -18.34 -4.45
C ASP A 537 -0.36 -19.73 -3.94
N ALA A 538 -0.24 -20.72 -4.82
CA ALA A 538 0.22 -22.06 -4.45
C ALA A 538 1.68 -22.06 -3.98
N GLN A 539 2.56 -21.27 -4.59
CA GLN A 539 3.96 -21.13 -4.16
C GLN A 539 4.08 -20.33 -2.86
N ASP A 540 3.30 -19.26 -2.71
CA ASP A 540 3.21 -18.52 -1.46
C ASP A 540 2.72 -19.41 -0.32
N GLU A 541 1.80 -20.34 -0.60
CA GLU A 541 1.35 -21.32 0.38
C GLU A 541 2.43 -22.35 0.76
N ILE A 542 3.31 -22.73 -0.16
CA ILE A 542 4.47 -23.61 0.13
C ILE A 542 5.48 -22.91 1.06
N LYS A 543 5.53 -21.58 1.04
CA LYS A 543 6.45 -20.78 1.85
C LYS A 543 5.98 -20.58 3.29
N LYS A 544 4.69 -20.79 3.58
CA LYS A 544 4.12 -20.78 4.94
C LYS A 544 4.42 -22.11 5.66
#